data_AF-A0A935HQ57-F1
#
_entry.id   AF-A0A935HQ57-F1
#
_cell.length_a   1.000
_cell.length_b   1.000
_cell.length_c   1.000
_cell.angle_alpha   90.00
_cell.angle_beta   90.00
_cell.angle_gamma   90.00
#
_symmetry.space_group_name_H-M   'P 1'
#
loop_
_entity.id
_entity.type
_entity.pdbx_description
1 polymer ?
#
loop_
_entity_poly.entity_id
_entity_poly.type
_entity_poly.pdbx_seq_one_letter_code
_entity_poly.pdbx_strand_id
1 'polypeptide(L)'
;MNLKAQEAVANSVHLGLVTPISTQGSKARYISPAFSLQVLQGTNMNNNGVAISGLCTQLYGSNRGVLISGLFNQVKGSDKGVAVAGLYNGAANGLGLQIAGLHNHKSGNGYIQIGGISNFSRYALLQIGGIVNMASHTHTQVAGLINISNTVKGVQVAGLMNIADCSDYPIGIINLIRNGEQQICIQIYDDGAANLLLRTGGRKTYGIIGAGAGNEKDKIFFQMEAGVGYRMYLTQQLRINAEIAALTKTNFILFKHTQTLRTLLAYKIGSRVEIAAGPALYTYQYAESKIFSNNYVWKFKSDESSFALTGGLTAGININL
;
A
#
# COMPACT_ATOMS: atom_id res chain seq x y z
N MET A 1 55.68 -1.77 -24.01
CA MET A 1 54.20 -1.92 -23.88
C MET A 1 53.88 -2.13 -22.40
N ASN A 2 52.94 -1.35 -21.86
CA ASN A 2 52.67 -1.18 -20.42
C ASN A 2 52.05 -2.43 -19.75
N LEU A 3 52.86 -3.26 -19.08
CA LEU A 3 52.36 -4.38 -18.24
C LEU A 3 51.42 -3.90 -17.11
N LYS A 4 51.72 -2.76 -16.48
CA LYS A 4 50.87 -2.16 -15.43
C LYS A 4 49.50 -1.69 -15.93
N ALA A 5 49.42 -1.18 -17.16
CA ALA A 5 48.14 -0.78 -17.74
C ALA A 5 47.28 -2.01 -18.07
N GLN A 6 47.93 -3.08 -18.54
CA GLN A 6 47.27 -4.35 -18.87
C GLN A 6 46.74 -5.05 -17.61
N GLU A 7 47.47 -4.99 -16.50
CA GLU A 7 47.07 -5.53 -15.19
C GLU A 7 45.94 -4.72 -14.54
N ALA A 8 45.96 -3.38 -14.66
CA ALA A 8 44.87 -2.52 -14.22
C ALA A 8 43.58 -2.75 -15.03
N VAL A 9 43.70 -2.93 -16.35
CA VAL A 9 42.58 -3.27 -17.23
C VAL A 9 42.05 -4.67 -16.93
N ALA A 10 42.91 -5.66 -16.69
CA ALA A 10 42.53 -7.01 -16.29
C ALA A 10 41.77 -7.04 -14.95
N ASN A 11 42.11 -6.16 -14.01
CA ASN A 11 41.39 -6.01 -12.74
C ASN A 11 40.09 -5.21 -12.85
N SER A 12 39.89 -4.47 -13.95
CA SER A 12 38.71 -3.64 -14.19
C SER A 12 37.54 -4.40 -14.81
N VAL A 13 37.81 -5.54 -15.44
CA VAL A 13 36.81 -6.40 -16.09
C VAL A 13 36.81 -7.78 -15.43
N HIS A 14 35.64 -8.27 -15.01
CA HIS A 14 35.49 -9.59 -14.41
C HIS A 14 34.48 -10.43 -15.19
N LEU A 15 35.00 -11.34 -16.01
CA LEU A 15 34.21 -12.34 -16.75
C LEU A 15 34.38 -13.73 -16.14
N GLY A 16 33.32 -14.55 -16.09
CA GLY A 16 33.42 -15.93 -15.60
C GLY A 16 32.12 -16.73 -15.63
N LEU A 17 32.21 -18.03 -15.35
CA LEU A 17 31.05 -18.91 -15.19
C LEU A 17 30.54 -18.86 -13.74
N VAL A 18 31.44 -19.15 -12.81
CA VAL A 18 31.22 -19.24 -11.35
C VAL A 18 32.55 -18.96 -10.68
N THR A 19 32.59 -18.40 -9.48
CA THR A 19 33.87 -18.31 -8.74
C THR A 19 34.30 -19.71 -8.27
N PRO A 20 35.54 -20.19 -8.52
CA PRO A 20 36.71 -19.45 -9.03
C PRO A 20 36.96 -19.53 -10.55
N ILE A 21 36.12 -20.21 -11.34
CA ILE A 21 36.20 -20.30 -12.81
C ILE A 21 35.83 -18.94 -13.45
N SER A 22 36.76 -18.01 -13.38
CA SER A 22 36.63 -16.61 -13.82
C SER A 22 38.00 -15.97 -14.03
N THR A 23 38.02 -14.85 -14.75
CA THR A 23 39.21 -13.98 -14.93
C THR A 23 39.86 -13.51 -13.62
N GLN A 24 39.12 -13.51 -12.50
CA GLN A 24 39.61 -13.08 -11.17
C GLN A 24 39.90 -14.25 -10.20
N GLY A 25 39.67 -15.50 -10.62
CA GLY A 25 39.99 -16.68 -9.83
C GLY A 25 39.34 -16.69 -8.44
N SER A 26 40.05 -17.25 -7.47
CA SER A 26 39.67 -17.27 -6.05
C SER A 26 39.82 -15.91 -5.34
N LYS A 27 40.44 -14.93 -6.00
CA LYS A 27 40.65 -13.58 -5.46
C LYS A 27 39.47 -12.64 -5.72
N ALA A 28 38.49 -13.06 -6.52
CA ALA A 28 37.28 -12.33 -6.88
C ALA A 28 36.63 -11.55 -5.70
N ARG A 29 36.53 -12.18 -4.53
CA ARG A 29 35.95 -11.57 -3.30
C ARG A 29 36.68 -10.34 -2.76
N TYR A 30 37.92 -10.09 -3.21
CA TYR A 30 38.75 -8.95 -2.80
C TYR A 30 38.92 -7.90 -3.90
N ILE A 31 38.36 -8.15 -5.09
CA ILE A 31 38.53 -7.29 -6.27
C ILE A 31 37.23 -6.53 -6.53
N SER A 32 37.36 -5.26 -6.92
CA SER A 32 36.23 -4.37 -7.23
C SER A 32 36.30 -3.95 -8.70
N PRO A 33 35.87 -4.81 -9.64
CA PRO A 33 35.92 -4.49 -11.06
C PRO A 33 34.96 -3.33 -11.39
N ALA A 34 35.27 -2.61 -12.47
CA ALA A 34 34.36 -1.60 -13.03
C ALA A 34 33.19 -2.27 -13.78
N PHE A 35 33.46 -3.39 -14.44
CA PHE A 35 32.46 -4.19 -15.15
C PHE A 35 32.59 -5.67 -14.80
N SER A 36 31.47 -6.33 -14.49
CA SER A 36 31.41 -7.73 -14.12
C SER A 36 30.27 -8.42 -14.86
N LEU A 37 30.57 -9.50 -15.58
CA LEU A 37 29.59 -10.35 -16.26
C LEU A 37 29.88 -11.81 -15.92
N GLN A 38 28.96 -12.44 -15.18
CA GLN A 38 29.05 -13.86 -14.82
C GLN A 38 27.85 -14.65 -15.33
N VAL A 39 28.11 -15.85 -15.85
CA VAL A 39 27.03 -16.70 -16.41
C VAL A 39 26.13 -17.26 -15.30
N LEU A 40 26.69 -17.70 -14.18
CA LEU A 40 25.90 -18.25 -13.06
C LEU A 40 26.04 -17.39 -11.80
N GLN A 41 27.27 -17.31 -11.26
CA GLN A 41 27.52 -16.64 -9.99
C GLN A 41 28.59 -15.57 -10.10
N GLY A 42 28.21 -14.36 -9.68
CA GLY A 42 29.13 -13.26 -9.46
C GLY A 42 29.59 -13.13 -8.02
N THR A 43 30.89 -12.95 -7.86
CA THR A 43 31.50 -12.64 -6.56
C THR A 43 32.44 -11.46 -6.73
N ASN A 44 32.22 -10.37 -6.00
CA ASN A 44 33.12 -9.21 -6.00
C ASN A 44 33.25 -8.64 -4.57
N MET A 45 34.28 -7.82 -4.33
CA MET A 45 34.34 -7.01 -3.12
C MET A 45 33.29 -5.89 -3.20
N ASN A 46 33.46 -4.91 -4.09
CA ASN A 46 32.48 -3.85 -4.32
C ASN A 46 31.98 -3.88 -5.76
N ASN A 47 30.82 -3.25 -6.00
CA ASN A 47 30.36 -2.89 -7.34
C ASN A 47 30.28 -1.36 -7.45
N ASN A 48 31.17 -0.76 -8.24
CA ASN A 48 31.17 0.69 -8.50
C ASN A 48 30.69 1.04 -9.92
N GLY A 49 30.44 0.04 -10.76
CA GLY A 49 29.98 0.23 -12.14
C GLY A 49 28.80 -0.69 -12.44
N VAL A 50 29.01 -1.74 -13.24
CA VAL A 50 27.94 -2.68 -13.60
C VAL A 50 28.35 -4.11 -13.28
N ALA A 51 27.49 -4.83 -12.58
CA ALA A 51 27.64 -6.25 -12.31
C ALA A 51 26.36 -6.99 -12.72
N ILE A 52 26.52 -7.97 -13.62
CA ILE A 52 25.43 -8.79 -14.15
C ILE A 52 25.78 -10.27 -13.92
N SER A 53 24.88 -11.01 -13.28
CA SER A 53 25.02 -12.47 -13.10
C SER A 53 23.78 -13.22 -13.54
N GLY A 54 23.91 -14.38 -14.18
CA GLY A 54 22.74 -15.14 -14.61
C GLY A 54 21.86 -15.64 -13.45
N LEU A 55 22.42 -16.09 -12.33
CA LEU A 55 21.64 -16.56 -11.18
C LEU A 55 21.81 -15.68 -9.94
N CYS A 56 23.04 -15.48 -9.47
CA CYS A 56 23.26 -14.77 -8.21
C CYS A 56 24.51 -13.92 -8.19
N THR A 57 24.48 -12.85 -7.41
CA THR A 57 25.65 -12.04 -7.10
C THR A 57 25.82 -11.85 -5.60
N GLN A 58 27.04 -12.08 -5.12
CA GLN A 58 27.46 -11.83 -3.75
C GLN A 58 28.53 -10.73 -3.73
N LEU A 59 28.22 -9.61 -3.08
CA LEU A 59 29.19 -8.56 -2.76
C LEU A 59 29.62 -8.68 -1.30
N TYR A 60 30.93 -8.70 -1.06
CA TYR A 60 31.49 -8.71 0.30
C TYR A 60 31.60 -7.31 0.91
N GLY A 61 31.59 -6.28 0.06
CA GLY A 61 31.55 -4.87 0.38
C GLY A 61 30.23 -4.24 -0.06
N SER A 62 30.30 -3.10 -0.74
CA SER A 62 29.14 -2.25 -1.05
C SER A 62 28.78 -2.23 -2.54
N ASN A 63 27.50 -1.97 -2.82
CA ASN A 63 27.01 -1.62 -4.15
C ASN A 63 26.86 -0.09 -4.26
N ARG A 64 27.50 0.52 -5.25
CA ARG A 64 27.35 1.93 -5.64
C ARG A 64 26.96 2.08 -7.12
N GLY A 65 26.89 0.97 -7.85
CA GLY A 65 26.54 0.92 -9.27
C GLY A 65 25.25 0.17 -9.54
N VAL A 66 25.18 -0.49 -10.70
CA VAL A 66 24.05 -1.33 -11.11
C VAL A 66 24.41 -2.80 -10.90
N LEU A 67 23.57 -3.50 -10.14
CA LEU A 67 23.73 -4.89 -9.78
C LEU A 67 22.49 -5.67 -10.25
N ILE A 68 22.65 -6.59 -11.20
CA ILE A 68 21.55 -7.34 -11.80
C ILE A 68 21.84 -8.83 -11.66
N SER A 69 20.91 -9.60 -11.10
CA SER A 69 20.98 -11.06 -11.07
C SER A 69 19.66 -11.70 -11.45
N GLY A 70 19.68 -12.89 -12.05
CA GLY A 70 18.44 -13.60 -12.38
C GLY A 70 17.61 -13.97 -11.15
N LEU A 71 18.23 -14.32 -10.02
CA LEU A 71 17.52 -14.78 -8.81
C LEU A 71 17.85 -13.96 -7.56
N PHE A 72 19.14 -13.84 -7.19
CA PHE A 72 19.56 -13.31 -5.89
C PHE A 72 20.67 -12.27 -5.98
N ASN A 73 20.50 -11.13 -5.32
CA ASN A 73 21.61 -10.24 -4.96
C ASN A 73 21.78 -10.21 -3.44
N GLN A 74 23.01 -10.38 -2.97
CA GLN A 74 23.34 -10.20 -1.56
C GLN A 74 24.55 -9.28 -1.43
N VAL A 75 24.34 -8.14 -0.78
CA VAL A 75 25.35 -7.13 -0.50
C VAL A 75 25.63 -7.15 1.01
N LYS A 76 26.83 -7.57 1.43
CA LYS A 76 27.16 -7.58 2.87
C LYS A 76 27.26 -6.18 3.47
N GLY A 77 27.72 -5.20 2.67
CA GLY A 77 27.83 -3.81 3.06
C GLY A 77 26.60 -2.99 2.73
N SER A 78 26.83 -1.75 2.28
CA SER A 78 25.75 -0.84 1.93
C SER A 78 25.39 -0.93 0.45
N ASP A 79 24.09 -0.93 0.16
CA ASP A 79 23.56 -0.77 -1.18
C ASP A 79 23.05 0.67 -1.38
N LYS A 80 23.87 1.46 -2.07
CA LYS A 80 23.62 2.85 -2.47
C LYS A 80 23.35 2.99 -3.97
N GLY A 81 23.37 1.87 -4.70
CA GLY A 81 23.17 1.83 -6.14
C GLY A 81 21.78 1.31 -6.50
N VAL A 82 21.71 0.62 -7.64
CA VAL A 82 20.51 -0.11 -8.08
C VAL A 82 20.80 -1.60 -7.96
N ALA A 83 19.91 -2.35 -7.31
CA ALA A 83 19.95 -3.81 -7.24
C ALA A 83 18.64 -4.39 -7.80
N VAL A 84 18.76 -5.22 -8.83
CA VAL A 84 17.63 -5.89 -9.49
C VAL A 84 17.84 -7.40 -9.43
N ALA A 85 16.84 -8.12 -8.91
CA ALA A 85 16.86 -9.56 -8.81
C ALA A 85 15.49 -10.18 -9.14
N GLY A 86 15.47 -11.36 -9.75
CA GLY A 86 14.20 -12.03 -10.02
C GLY A 86 13.46 -12.48 -8.76
N LEU A 87 14.17 -12.82 -7.68
CA LEU A 87 13.54 -13.26 -6.43
C LEU A 87 13.87 -12.35 -5.24
N TYR A 88 15.13 -12.03 -5.02
CA TYR A 88 15.57 -11.43 -3.75
C TYR A 88 16.73 -10.44 -3.89
N ASN A 89 16.59 -9.29 -3.21
CA ASN A 89 17.73 -8.43 -2.88
C ASN A 89 17.91 -8.33 -1.35
N GLY A 90 19.14 -8.56 -0.90
CA GLY A 90 19.55 -8.38 0.49
C GLY A 90 20.69 -7.37 0.61
N ALA A 91 20.58 -6.44 1.56
CA ALA A 91 21.69 -5.59 1.95
C ALA A 91 21.67 -5.31 3.46
N ALA A 92 22.81 -4.99 4.07
CA ALA A 92 22.78 -4.55 5.47
C ALA A 92 22.05 -3.20 5.59
N ASN A 93 22.51 -2.19 4.83
CA ASN A 93 22.02 -0.81 4.85
C ASN A 93 22.03 -0.21 3.44
N GLY A 94 21.54 1.02 3.27
CA GLY A 94 21.92 1.91 2.18
C GLY A 94 20.75 2.61 1.50
N LEU A 95 21.06 3.70 0.81
CA LEU A 95 20.08 4.61 0.21
C LEU A 95 19.80 4.35 -1.28
N GLY A 96 20.05 3.12 -1.73
CA GLY A 96 19.81 2.69 -3.11
C GLY A 96 18.37 2.24 -3.40
N LEU A 97 18.16 1.83 -4.64
CA LEU A 97 16.92 1.24 -5.17
C LEU A 97 17.06 -0.29 -5.23
N GLN A 98 16.13 -1.01 -4.61
CA GLN A 98 16.05 -2.47 -4.70
C GLN A 98 14.75 -2.89 -5.40
N ILE A 99 14.87 -3.67 -6.46
CA ILE A 99 13.74 -4.25 -7.21
C ILE A 99 13.90 -5.77 -7.20
N ALA A 100 12.95 -6.45 -6.56
CA ALA A 100 12.91 -7.91 -6.50
C ALA A 100 11.56 -8.44 -6.99
N GLY A 101 11.56 -9.55 -7.73
CA GLY A 101 10.29 -10.18 -8.10
C GLY A 101 9.50 -10.67 -6.90
N LEU A 102 10.14 -11.04 -5.78
CA LEU A 102 9.44 -11.45 -4.55
C LEU A 102 9.75 -10.56 -3.35
N HIS A 103 11.01 -10.47 -2.92
CA HIS A 103 11.35 -9.96 -1.59
C HIS A 103 12.57 -9.05 -1.57
N ASN A 104 12.45 -7.88 -0.95
CA ASN A 104 13.61 -7.06 -0.59
C ASN A 104 13.79 -7.03 0.93
N HIS A 105 15.04 -7.20 1.37
CA HIS A 105 15.40 -7.12 2.78
C HIS A 105 16.57 -6.16 2.99
N LYS A 106 16.38 -5.20 3.91
CA LYS A 106 17.47 -4.46 4.54
C LYS A 106 17.37 -4.55 6.05
N SER A 107 18.47 -4.91 6.71
CA SER A 107 18.50 -4.97 8.17
C SER A 107 18.44 -3.57 8.81
N GLY A 108 18.96 -2.55 8.13
CA GLY A 108 18.89 -1.15 8.53
C GLY A 108 18.12 -0.29 7.52
N ASN A 109 18.77 0.77 7.02
CA ASN A 109 18.10 1.75 6.18
C ASN A 109 17.95 1.24 4.74
N GLY A 110 16.74 1.31 4.20
CA GLY A 110 16.43 1.31 2.78
C GLY A 110 15.95 2.68 2.33
N TYR A 111 15.93 2.90 1.02
CA TYR A 111 15.38 4.13 0.45
C TYR A 111 14.17 3.80 -0.41
N ILE A 112 14.36 3.14 -1.54
CA ILE A 112 13.26 2.67 -2.39
C ILE A 112 13.34 1.15 -2.51
N GLN A 113 12.25 0.46 -2.20
CA GLN A 113 12.14 -0.99 -2.30
C GLN A 113 10.85 -1.37 -3.04
N ILE A 114 10.97 -2.17 -4.09
CA ILE A 114 9.84 -2.66 -4.90
C ILE A 114 9.92 -4.18 -4.97
N GLY A 115 8.95 -4.86 -4.38
CA GLY A 115 8.91 -6.31 -4.21
C GLY A 115 7.56 -6.86 -4.66
N GLY A 116 7.53 -7.95 -5.43
CA GLY A 116 6.25 -8.54 -5.84
C GLY A 116 5.45 -9.16 -4.70
N ILE A 117 6.09 -9.53 -3.59
CA ILE A 117 5.41 -10.00 -2.37
C ILE A 117 5.65 -9.04 -1.22
N SER A 118 6.91 -8.77 -0.88
CA SER A 118 7.19 -8.02 0.35
C SER A 118 8.49 -7.23 0.39
N ASN A 119 8.51 -6.22 1.26
CA ASN A 119 9.69 -5.41 1.56
C ASN A 119 9.86 -5.22 3.06
N PHE A 120 11.09 -5.39 3.54
CA PHE A 120 11.46 -5.21 4.94
C PHE A 120 12.66 -4.25 5.03
N SER A 121 12.53 -3.26 5.92
CA SER A 121 13.61 -2.33 6.27
C SER A 121 13.38 -1.74 7.65
N ARG A 122 14.39 -1.10 8.26
CA ARG A 122 14.16 -0.26 9.45
C ARG A 122 13.65 1.13 9.08
N TYR A 123 14.18 1.68 7.99
CA TYR A 123 13.79 2.96 7.43
C TYR A 123 13.56 2.79 5.93
N ALA A 124 12.53 3.42 5.38
CA ALA A 124 12.33 3.54 3.94
C ALA A 124 11.78 4.92 3.57
N LEU A 125 12.11 5.41 2.38
CA LEU A 125 11.34 6.50 1.79
C LEU A 125 10.08 5.94 1.12
N LEU A 126 10.23 4.89 0.32
CA LEU A 126 9.15 4.27 -0.43
C LEU A 126 9.27 2.74 -0.38
N GLN A 127 8.21 2.05 0.00
CA GLN A 127 8.07 0.61 -0.18
C GLN A 127 6.82 0.29 -1.00
N ILE A 128 6.97 -0.51 -2.05
CA ILE A 128 5.86 -1.01 -2.87
C ILE A 128 5.93 -2.54 -2.86
N GLY A 129 4.93 -3.17 -2.26
CA GLY A 129 4.83 -4.61 -2.06
C GLY A 129 3.54 -5.15 -2.67
N GLY A 130 3.55 -6.35 -3.25
CA GLY A 130 2.28 -6.96 -3.68
C GLY A 130 1.39 -7.40 -2.53
N ILE A 131 1.96 -7.82 -1.39
CA ILE A 131 1.20 -8.35 -0.25
C ILE A 131 1.48 -7.57 1.03
N VAL A 132 2.76 -7.49 1.45
CA VAL A 132 3.14 -6.94 2.77
C VAL A 132 4.33 -5.99 2.68
N ASN A 133 4.25 -4.83 3.32
CA ASN A 133 5.44 -4.05 3.66
C ASN A 133 5.59 -3.89 5.17
N MET A 134 6.85 -3.93 5.63
CA MET A 134 7.18 -3.67 7.03
C MET A 134 8.38 -2.73 7.12
N ALA A 135 8.22 -1.65 7.89
CA ALA A 135 9.33 -0.79 8.25
C ALA A 135 9.11 -0.03 9.55
N SER A 136 10.12 0.13 10.41
CA SER A 136 9.93 0.92 11.65
C SER A 136 9.56 2.37 11.35
N HIS A 137 10.19 2.99 10.34
CA HIS A 137 9.85 4.34 9.89
C HIS A 137 9.79 4.39 8.38
N THR A 138 8.76 5.05 7.86
CA THR A 138 8.60 5.21 6.42
C THR A 138 8.00 6.55 6.06
N HIS A 139 8.23 7.02 4.84
CA HIS A 139 7.44 8.10 4.28
C HIS A 139 6.21 7.54 3.58
N THR A 140 6.38 6.63 2.62
CA THR A 140 5.28 6.06 1.85
C THR A 140 5.35 4.53 1.81
N GLN A 141 4.24 3.85 2.04
CA GLN A 141 4.10 2.41 1.86
C GLN A 141 2.86 2.09 1.04
N VAL A 142 2.99 1.19 0.07
CA VAL A 142 1.89 0.69 -0.75
C VAL A 142 1.97 -0.83 -0.79
N ALA A 143 0.97 -1.51 -0.24
CA ALA A 143 0.85 -2.96 -0.24
C ALA A 143 -0.52 -3.38 -0.78
N GLY A 144 -0.60 -4.56 -1.40
CA GLY A 144 -1.91 -5.11 -1.77
C GLY A 144 -2.77 -5.43 -0.55
N LEU A 145 -2.20 -5.98 0.52
CA LEU A 145 -2.99 -6.40 1.69
C LEU A 145 -2.64 -5.64 2.97
N ILE A 146 -1.36 -5.59 3.36
CA ILE A 146 -0.97 -5.15 4.71
C ILE A 146 0.27 -4.24 4.69
N ASN A 147 0.21 -3.11 5.39
CA ASN A 147 1.40 -2.35 5.75
C ASN A 147 1.55 -2.28 7.28
N ILE A 148 2.78 -2.42 7.75
CA ILE A 148 3.15 -2.32 9.16
C ILE A 148 4.28 -1.29 9.32
N SER A 149 4.08 -0.31 10.18
CA SER A 149 5.13 0.65 10.55
C SER A 149 4.97 1.19 11.96
N ASN A 150 6.00 1.74 12.59
CA ASN A 150 5.79 2.50 13.82
C ASN A 150 5.36 3.92 13.46
N THR A 151 6.05 4.55 12.51
CA THR A 151 5.78 5.94 12.10
C THR A 151 5.79 6.09 10.59
N VAL A 152 4.67 6.58 10.05
CA VAL A 152 4.49 6.94 8.65
C VAL A 152 4.35 8.45 8.53
N LYS A 153 5.26 9.11 7.82
CA LYS A 153 5.22 10.57 7.60
C LYS A 153 4.32 10.99 6.44
N GLY A 154 4.16 10.13 5.45
CA GLY A 154 3.35 10.36 4.25
C GLY A 154 2.12 9.45 4.24
N VAL A 155 1.97 8.67 3.17
CA VAL A 155 0.76 7.87 2.89
C VAL A 155 1.03 6.39 3.07
N GLN A 156 0.07 5.68 3.67
CA GLN A 156 0.11 4.23 3.84
C GLN A 156 -1.11 3.61 3.14
N VAL A 157 -0.91 2.88 2.04
CA VAL A 157 -2.02 2.32 1.23
C VAL A 157 -1.99 0.80 1.29
N ALA A 158 -3.07 0.21 1.79
CA ALA A 158 -3.26 -1.24 1.87
C ALA A 158 -4.70 -1.59 1.48
N GLY A 159 -4.91 -2.66 0.72
CA GLY A 159 -6.25 -3.11 0.37
C GLY A 159 -7.06 -3.58 1.57
N LEU A 160 -6.40 -4.16 2.59
CA LEU A 160 -7.07 -4.62 3.81
C LEU A 160 -6.71 -3.78 5.02
N MET A 161 -5.44 -3.77 5.42
CA MET A 161 -5.04 -3.28 6.74
C MET A 161 -3.78 -2.44 6.76
N ASN A 162 -3.84 -1.30 7.45
CA ASN A 162 -2.66 -0.54 7.85
C ASN A 162 -2.51 -0.58 9.37
N ILE A 163 -1.30 -0.86 9.85
CA ILE A 163 -0.97 -0.86 11.29
C ILE A 163 0.16 0.13 11.52
N ALA A 164 -0.07 1.12 12.38
CA ALA A 164 1.01 1.97 12.87
C ALA A 164 0.79 2.61 14.23
N ASP A 165 1.86 3.13 14.85
CA ASP A 165 1.69 4.00 16.03
C ASP A 165 1.25 5.40 15.59
N CYS A 166 1.87 5.93 14.53
CA CYS A 166 1.56 7.25 13.96
C CYS A 166 1.43 7.17 12.43
N SER A 167 0.28 7.54 11.89
CA SER A 167 0.05 7.74 10.45
C SER A 167 -1.13 8.68 10.24
N ASP A 168 -0.95 9.77 9.51
CA ASP A 168 -2.02 10.73 9.24
C ASP A 168 -2.91 10.29 8.07
N TYR A 169 -2.30 9.62 7.07
CA TYR A 169 -2.93 9.21 5.82
C TYR A 169 -2.91 7.69 5.58
N PRO A 170 -3.45 6.85 6.47
CA PRO A 170 -3.67 5.44 6.20
C PRO A 170 -4.93 5.22 5.35
N ILE A 171 -4.79 4.53 4.23
CA ILE A 171 -5.85 4.21 3.28
C ILE A 171 -5.95 2.69 3.22
N GLY A 172 -7.03 2.16 3.78
CA GLY A 172 -7.36 0.74 3.84
C GLY A 172 -8.70 0.57 4.55
N ILE A 173 -9.28 -0.62 4.45
CA ILE A 173 -10.59 -0.91 5.08
C ILE A 173 -10.47 -0.81 6.60
N ILE A 174 -9.37 -1.32 7.16
CA ILE A 174 -9.08 -1.28 8.60
C ILE A 174 -7.75 -0.57 8.82
N ASN A 175 -7.74 0.48 9.63
CA ASN A 175 -6.50 1.21 9.93
C ASN A 175 -6.30 1.31 11.44
N LEU A 176 -5.41 0.45 11.95
CA LEU A 176 -5.08 0.36 13.37
C LEU A 176 -3.94 1.34 13.67
N ILE A 177 -4.31 2.60 13.90
CA ILE A 177 -3.36 3.66 14.24
C ILE A 177 -3.46 4.01 15.73
N ARG A 178 -2.39 3.78 16.50
CA ARG A 178 -2.40 3.98 17.96
C ARG A 178 -2.73 5.42 18.35
N ASN A 179 -2.05 6.39 17.71
CA ASN A 179 -2.29 7.83 17.90
C ASN A 179 -3.28 8.39 16.87
N GLY A 180 -4.15 7.54 16.35
CA GLY A 180 -5.21 7.87 15.41
C GLY A 180 -6.55 8.16 16.10
N GLU A 181 -7.63 8.10 15.33
CA GLU A 181 -8.99 8.26 15.84
C GLU A 181 -9.85 7.09 15.37
N GLN A 182 -10.40 6.37 16.34
CA GLN A 182 -11.30 5.24 16.16
C GLN A 182 -12.69 5.63 16.67
N GLN A 183 -13.73 5.32 15.91
CA GLN A 183 -15.09 5.69 16.25
C GLN A 183 -16.05 4.55 15.96
N ILE A 184 -16.99 4.32 16.87
CA ILE A 184 -18.18 3.49 16.64
C ILE A 184 -19.33 4.43 16.30
N CYS A 185 -20.10 4.14 15.26
CA CYS A 185 -21.17 4.99 14.82
C CYS A 185 -22.45 4.22 14.56
N ILE A 186 -23.57 4.79 14.99
CA ILE A 186 -24.88 4.41 14.46
C ILE A 186 -25.22 5.43 13.37
N GLN A 187 -25.37 4.96 12.13
CA GLN A 187 -25.71 5.77 10.98
C GLN A 187 -27.05 5.34 10.40
N ILE A 188 -27.93 6.32 10.14
CA ILE A 188 -29.21 6.14 9.48
C ILE A 188 -29.15 6.68 8.05
N TYR A 189 -29.87 6.02 7.15
CA TYR A 189 -29.92 6.33 5.73
C TYR A 189 -31.33 6.75 5.33
N ASP A 190 -31.44 7.35 4.15
CA ASP A 190 -32.67 7.86 3.55
C ASP A 190 -33.73 6.79 3.27
N ASP A 191 -33.31 5.53 3.13
CA ASP A 191 -34.19 4.37 2.97
C ASP A 191 -34.67 3.77 4.31
N GLY A 192 -34.33 4.40 5.44
CA GLY A 192 -34.68 3.92 6.78
C GLY A 192 -33.79 2.79 7.31
N ALA A 193 -32.74 2.38 6.59
CA ALA A 193 -31.74 1.48 7.14
C ALA A 193 -30.95 2.16 8.27
N ALA A 194 -30.44 1.35 9.20
CA ALA A 194 -29.52 1.77 10.23
C ALA A 194 -28.33 0.81 10.30
N ASN A 195 -27.11 1.35 10.22
CA ASN A 195 -25.86 0.61 10.33
C ASN A 195 -25.09 0.96 11.59
N LEU A 196 -24.48 -0.06 12.19
CA LEU A 196 -23.37 0.09 13.13
C LEU A 196 -22.07 0.07 12.33
N LEU A 197 -21.32 1.17 12.37
CA LEU A 197 -20.08 1.37 11.63
C LEU A 197 -18.90 1.52 12.58
N LEU A 198 -17.77 0.97 12.18
CA LEU A 198 -16.47 1.22 12.74
C LEU A 198 -15.68 2.09 11.77
N ARG A 199 -15.30 3.29 12.22
CA ARG A 199 -14.39 4.19 11.51
C ARG A 199 -13.03 4.13 12.18
N THR A 200 -12.02 3.57 11.51
CA THR A 200 -10.66 3.46 12.07
C THR A 200 -9.63 4.11 11.17
N GLY A 201 -8.78 4.96 11.74
CA GLY A 201 -7.59 5.41 11.03
C GLY A 201 -6.88 6.58 11.65
N GLY A 202 -6.19 7.31 10.79
CA GLY A 202 -5.34 8.43 11.16
C GLY A 202 -6.13 9.70 11.40
N ARG A 203 -5.39 10.79 11.53
CA ARG A 203 -5.97 12.12 11.72
C ARG A 203 -6.79 12.57 10.51
N LYS A 204 -6.35 12.24 9.29
CA LYS A 204 -6.93 12.73 8.03
C LYS A 204 -7.71 11.65 7.31
N THR A 205 -7.18 10.45 7.14
CA THR A 205 -7.92 9.36 6.46
C THR A 205 -8.27 8.22 7.40
N TYR A 206 -9.35 7.54 7.08
CA TYR A 206 -9.86 6.41 7.85
C TYR A 206 -10.57 5.42 6.93
N GLY A 207 -10.66 4.19 7.42
CA GLY A 207 -11.42 3.10 6.82
C GLY A 207 -12.76 2.98 7.52
N ILE A 208 -13.75 2.49 6.78
CA ILE A 208 -15.12 2.29 7.23
C ILE A 208 -15.44 0.82 7.01
N ILE A 209 -15.96 0.17 8.03
CA ILE A 209 -16.58 -1.15 7.91
C ILE A 209 -17.77 -1.21 8.84
N GLY A 210 -18.86 -1.85 8.42
CA GLY A 210 -19.99 -2.04 9.31
C GLY A 210 -21.11 -2.84 8.69
N ALA A 211 -22.15 -3.02 9.49
CA ALA A 211 -23.33 -3.76 9.11
C ALA A 211 -24.56 -3.24 9.84
N GLY A 212 -25.71 -3.54 9.29
CA GLY A 212 -26.99 -3.08 9.81
C GLY A 212 -28.16 -3.74 9.13
N ALA A 213 -29.33 -3.16 9.35
CA ALA A 213 -30.57 -3.63 8.78
C ALA A 213 -31.52 -2.47 8.50
N GLY A 214 -32.46 -2.71 7.60
CA GLY A 214 -33.58 -1.82 7.35
C GLY A 214 -34.84 -2.61 7.02
N ASN A 215 -35.93 -1.89 6.82
CA ASN A 215 -37.21 -2.47 6.43
C ASN A 215 -37.68 -1.83 5.12
N GLU A 216 -37.89 -2.65 4.09
CA GLU A 216 -38.45 -2.22 2.81
C GLU A 216 -39.71 -3.03 2.52
N LYS A 217 -40.89 -2.37 2.54
CA LYS A 217 -42.21 -3.00 2.29
C LYS A 217 -42.48 -4.23 3.17
N ASP A 218 -42.29 -4.07 4.48
CA ASP A 218 -42.46 -5.11 5.50
C ASP A 218 -41.51 -6.32 5.37
N LYS A 219 -40.41 -6.15 4.62
CA LYS A 219 -39.34 -7.14 4.54
C LYS A 219 -38.05 -6.57 5.13
N ILE A 220 -37.50 -7.30 6.10
CA ILE A 220 -36.20 -7.00 6.68
C ILE A 220 -35.12 -7.30 5.65
N PHE A 221 -34.18 -6.37 5.46
CA PHE A 221 -32.96 -6.59 4.72
C PHE A 221 -31.76 -6.28 5.62
N PHE A 222 -30.67 -7.03 5.42
CA PHE A 222 -29.37 -6.75 6.00
C PHE A 222 -28.56 -5.87 5.07
N GLN A 223 -27.73 -5.02 5.63
CA GLN A 223 -26.84 -4.13 4.90
C GLN A 223 -25.43 -4.27 5.44
N MET A 224 -24.45 -4.38 4.55
CA MET A 224 -23.02 -4.33 4.88
C MET A 224 -22.39 -3.13 4.18
N GLU A 225 -21.43 -2.49 4.84
CA GLU A 225 -20.72 -1.33 4.32
C GLU A 225 -19.22 -1.50 4.48
N ALA A 226 -18.45 -1.15 3.45
CA ALA A 226 -17.00 -0.99 3.50
C ALA A 226 -16.56 0.21 2.67
N GLY A 227 -15.62 1.01 3.16
CA GLY A 227 -15.24 2.24 2.49
C GLY A 227 -14.02 2.93 3.08
N VAL A 228 -13.74 4.11 2.55
CA VAL A 228 -12.68 5.01 3.01
C VAL A 228 -13.22 6.43 3.12
N GLY A 229 -12.68 7.18 4.07
CA GLY A 229 -13.07 8.55 4.30
C GLY A 229 -11.90 9.49 4.56
N TYR A 230 -12.18 10.78 4.40
CA TYR A 230 -11.26 11.89 4.63
C TYR A 230 -11.90 12.93 5.56
N ARG A 231 -11.14 13.38 6.56
CA ARG A 231 -11.52 14.39 7.57
C ARG A 231 -10.91 15.74 7.24
N MET A 232 -11.75 16.70 6.87
CA MET A 232 -11.41 18.11 6.69
C MET A 232 -11.78 18.90 7.97
N TYR A 233 -10.79 19.29 8.76
CA TYR A 233 -11.01 20.10 9.97
C TYR A 233 -11.24 21.56 9.57
N LEU A 234 -12.40 22.11 9.93
CA LEU A 234 -12.72 23.53 9.75
C LEU A 234 -12.35 24.31 11.01
N THR A 235 -12.67 23.74 12.19
CA THR A 235 -12.29 24.24 13.51
C THR A 235 -11.92 23.06 14.41
N GLN A 236 -11.68 23.31 15.71
CA GLN A 236 -11.48 22.23 16.69
C GLN A 236 -12.74 21.37 16.92
N GLN A 237 -13.93 21.94 16.70
CA GLN A 237 -15.21 21.27 16.91
C GLN A 237 -15.91 20.88 15.61
N LEU A 238 -15.69 21.63 14.52
CA LEU A 238 -16.39 21.44 13.26
C LEU A 238 -15.47 20.81 12.21
N ARG A 239 -15.94 19.75 11.56
CA ARG A 239 -15.23 19.12 10.44
C ARG A 239 -16.18 18.62 9.37
N ILE A 240 -15.66 18.42 8.17
CA ILE A 240 -16.36 17.74 7.08
C ILE A 240 -15.73 16.36 6.87
N ASN A 241 -16.57 15.34 6.85
CA ASN A 241 -16.20 13.97 6.53
C ASN A 241 -16.64 13.66 5.10
N ALA A 242 -15.71 13.49 4.18
CA ALA A 242 -15.99 13.02 2.82
C ALA A 242 -15.72 11.52 2.77
N GLU A 243 -16.73 10.71 2.43
CA GLU A 243 -16.65 9.25 2.46
C GLU A 243 -17.07 8.65 1.13
N ILE A 244 -16.32 7.64 0.67
CA ILE A 244 -16.69 6.76 -0.43
C ILE A 244 -16.84 5.36 0.15
N ALA A 245 -18.00 4.74 -0.04
CA ALA A 245 -18.27 3.41 0.48
C ALA A 245 -19.06 2.55 -0.51
N ALA A 246 -18.83 1.25 -0.45
CA ALA A 246 -19.64 0.23 -1.09
C ALA A 246 -20.61 -0.34 -0.06
N LEU A 247 -21.88 -0.36 -0.42
CA LEU A 247 -22.97 -0.95 0.36
C LEU A 247 -23.48 -2.20 -0.36
N THR A 248 -23.72 -3.26 0.41
CA THR A 248 -24.38 -4.47 -0.08
C THR A 248 -25.61 -4.74 0.77
N LYS A 249 -26.79 -4.72 0.13
CA LYS A 249 -28.06 -5.10 0.76
C LYS A 249 -28.43 -6.53 0.40
N THR A 250 -28.93 -7.29 1.36
CA THR A 250 -29.36 -8.66 1.13
C THR A 250 -30.49 -9.11 2.05
N ASN A 251 -31.34 -10.00 1.55
CA ASN A 251 -32.28 -10.80 2.32
C ASN A 251 -31.92 -12.30 2.26
N PHE A 252 -30.65 -12.61 2.01
CA PHE A 252 -30.06 -13.94 1.75
C PHE A 252 -30.47 -14.61 0.44
N ILE A 253 -31.37 -14.00 -0.32
CA ILE A 253 -31.81 -14.50 -1.63
C ILE A 253 -31.32 -13.56 -2.74
N LEU A 254 -31.49 -12.26 -2.52
CA LEU A 254 -31.06 -11.20 -3.42
C LEU A 254 -29.86 -10.47 -2.83
N PHE A 255 -28.91 -10.10 -3.69
CA PHE A 255 -27.81 -9.19 -3.36
C PHE A 255 -27.92 -7.95 -4.23
N LYS A 256 -27.87 -6.78 -3.60
CA LYS A 256 -27.86 -5.49 -4.29
C LYS A 256 -26.65 -4.70 -3.85
N HIS A 257 -25.81 -4.32 -4.82
CA HIS A 257 -24.63 -3.50 -4.58
C HIS A 257 -24.92 -2.05 -4.94
N THR A 258 -24.42 -1.12 -4.14
CA THR A 258 -24.58 0.32 -4.34
C THR A 258 -23.30 0.99 -3.89
N GLN A 259 -22.79 1.96 -4.65
CA GLN A 259 -21.68 2.78 -4.19
C GLN A 259 -22.24 4.12 -3.73
N THR A 260 -21.69 4.67 -2.66
CA THR A 260 -22.07 5.98 -2.16
C THR A 260 -20.86 6.89 -2.08
N LEU A 261 -21.08 8.15 -2.44
CA LEU A 261 -20.23 9.27 -2.11
C LEU A 261 -21.04 10.19 -1.19
N ARG A 262 -20.57 10.41 0.03
CA ARG A 262 -21.27 11.26 1.00
C ARG A 262 -20.36 12.31 1.60
N THR A 263 -20.92 13.47 1.90
CA THR A 263 -20.23 14.59 2.54
C THR A 263 -20.98 14.99 3.79
N LEU A 264 -20.41 14.73 4.95
CA LEU A 264 -21.06 14.91 6.24
C LEU A 264 -20.46 16.10 6.97
N LEU A 265 -21.28 17.07 7.34
CA LEU A 265 -20.89 18.08 8.31
C LEU A 265 -20.97 17.46 9.70
N ALA A 266 -19.86 17.47 10.43
CA ALA A 266 -19.73 16.84 11.72
C ALA A 266 -19.36 17.85 12.81
N TYR A 267 -20.05 17.79 13.93
CA TYR A 267 -19.85 18.64 15.10
C TYR A 267 -19.48 17.78 16.32
N LYS A 268 -18.30 18.05 16.88
CA LYS A 268 -17.77 17.39 18.08
C LYS A 268 -18.33 18.03 19.35
N ILE A 269 -19.00 17.23 20.16
CA ILE A 269 -19.54 17.60 21.47
C ILE A 269 -18.60 17.01 22.52
N GLY A 270 -17.73 17.87 23.07
CA GLY A 270 -16.64 17.43 23.96
C GLY A 270 -15.62 16.56 23.22
N SER A 271 -15.01 15.61 23.93
CA SER A 271 -13.97 14.72 23.37
C SER A 271 -14.48 13.38 22.87
N ARG A 272 -15.72 12.99 23.22
CA ARG A 272 -16.22 11.61 23.02
C ARG A 272 -17.33 11.46 21.98
N VAL A 273 -18.14 12.49 21.75
CA VAL A 273 -19.33 12.38 20.89
C VAL A 273 -19.20 13.31 19.70
N GLU A 274 -19.60 12.82 18.53
CA GLU A 274 -19.70 13.62 17.32
C GLU A 274 -20.99 13.29 16.59
N ILE A 275 -21.74 14.33 16.23
CA ILE A 275 -22.95 14.20 15.41
C ILE A 275 -22.59 14.63 14.00
N ALA A 276 -22.96 13.82 13.00
CA ALA A 276 -22.70 14.11 11.60
C ALA A 276 -23.97 13.96 10.75
N ALA A 277 -24.18 14.86 9.81
CA ALA A 277 -25.25 14.75 8.83
C ALA A 277 -24.86 15.40 7.50
N GLY A 278 -25.41 14.92 6.40
CA GLY A 278 -25.20 15.55 5.10
C GLY A 278 -25.73 14.76 3.91
N PRO A 279 -25.54 15.29 2.70
CA PRO A 279 -25.98 14.65 1.47
C PRO A 279 -25.15 13.40 1.14
N ALA A 280 -25.81 12.44 0.51
CA ALA A 280 -25.23 11.26 -0.09
C ALA A 280 -25.66 11.15 -1.55
N LEU A 281 -24.73 10.75 -2.41
CA LEU A 281 -24.98 10.37 -3.80
C LEU A 281 -24.84 8.87 -3.91
N TYR A 282 -25.84 8.20 -4.47
CA TYR A 282 -25.84 6.75 -4.65
C TYR A 282 -25.80 6.39 -6.12
N THR A 283 -24.95 5.43 -6.47
CA THR A 283 -24.90 4.83 -7.80
C THR A 283 -25.43 3.41 -7.75
N TYR A 284 -26.33 3.11 -8.68
CA TYR A 284 -26.93 1.79 -8.84
C TYR A 284 -26.62 1.23 -10.22
N GLN A 285 -26.23 -0.04 -10.27
CA GLN A 285 -26.09 -0.80 -11.52
C GLN A 285 -27.21 -1.84 -11.58
N TYR A 286 -28.08 -1.72 -12.58
CA TYR A 286 -29.20 -2.64 -12.79
C TYR A 286 -28.96 -3.49 -14.03
N ALA A 287 -29.10 -4.81 -13.89
CA ALA A 287 -29.47 -5.71 -14.98
C ALA A 287 -31.00 -5.85 -14.94
N GLU A 288 -31.68 -5.39 -15.98
CA GLU A 288 -33.14 -5.52 -16.21
C GLU A 288 -34.13 -4.73 -15.31
N SER A 289 -34.69 -3.68 -15.95
CA SER A 289 -36.11 -3.30 -16.04
C SER A 289 -36.99 -2.96 -14.82
N LYS A 290 -36.54 -2.94 -13.56
CA LYS A 290 -37.36 -2.34 -12.47
C LYS A 290 -36.69 -1.18 -11.75
N ILE A 291 -37.19 0.02 -12.07
CA ILE A 291 -36.82 1.31 -11.49
C ILE A 291 -37.53 1.44 -10.13
N PHE A 292 -36.76 1.60 -9.04
CA PHE A 292 -37.30 1.74 -7.69
C PHE A 292 -37.27 3.17 -7.12
N SER A 293 -36.77 4.17 -7.87
CA SER A 293 -36.81 5.58 -7.47
C SER A 293 -37.34 6.47 -8.59
N ASN A 294 -38.34 7.31 -8.28
CA ASN A 294 -38.91 8.29 -9.20
C ASN A 294 -38.04 9.56 -9.36
N ASN A 295 -37.02 9.75 -8.50
CA ASN A 295 -36.17 10.94 -8.50
C ASN A 295 -34.71 10.53 -8.78
N TYR A 296 -34.25 10.76 -10.01
CA TYR A 296 -32.86 10.55 -10.43
C TYR A 296 -32.25 11.88 -10.87
N VAL A 297 -30.99 12.10 -10.52
CA VAL A 297 -30.22 13.27 -10.99
C VAL A 297 -29.75 13.03 -12.42
N TRP A 298 -29.31 11.81 -12.71
CA TRP A 298 -28.83 11.43 -14.05
C TRP A 298 -29.02 9.94 -14.30
N LYS A 299 -29.27 9.57 -15.56
CA LYS A 299 -29.55 8.20 -16.00
C LYS A 299 -28.90 7.92 -17.34
N PHE A 300 -28.18 6.80 -17.43
CA PHE A 300 -27.68 6.25 -18.68
C PHE A 300 -28.24 4.84 -18.87
N LYS A 301 -28.71 4.52 -20.08
CA LYS A 301 -29.26 3.21 -20.43
C LYS A 301 -28.48 2.67 -21.63
N SER A 302 -27.86 1.51 -21.44
CA SER A 302 -27.36 0.64 -22.51
C SER A 302 -28.27 -0.58 -22.59
N ASP A 303 -28.22 -1.33 -23.70
CA ASP A 303 -29.10 -2.48 -23.94
C ASP A 303 -29.01 -3.56 -22.84
N GLU A 304 -27.88 -3.63 -22.12
CA GLU A 304 -27.64 -4.62 -21.07
C GLU A 304 -27.60 -4.05 -19.63
N SER A 305 -27.50 -2.72 -19.46
CA SER A 305 -27.37 -2.13 -18.11
C SER A 305 -27.96 -0.72 -17.98
N SER A 306 -28.57 -0.45 -16.83
CA SER A 306 -29.02 0.89 -16.45
C SER A 306 -28.22 1.41 -15.27
N PHE A 307 -27.67 2.62 -15.41
CA PHE A 307 -27.01 3.36 -14.35
C PHE A 307 -27.93 4.47 -13.85
N ALA A 308 -28.08 4.58 -12.53
CA ALA A 308 -28.85 5.67 -11.92
C ALA A 308 -28.03 6.33 -10.79
N LEU A 309 -28.00 7.67 -10.81
CA LEU A 309 -27.48 8.50 -9.72
C LEU A 309 -28.65 9.12 -8.96
N THR A 310 -28.74 8.87 -7.65
CA THR A 310 -29.78 9.47 -6.79
C THR A 310 -29.14 10.25 -5.65
N GLY A 311 -29.78 11.34 -5.24
CA GLY A 311 -29.43 12.06 -4.00
C GLY A 311 -30.22 11.51 -2.81
N GLY A 312 -29.61 11.53 -1.63
CA GLY A 312 -30.22 11.19 -0.36
C GLY A 312 -29.58 11.94 0.80
N LEU A 313 -30.08 11.69 2.00
CA LEU A 313 -29.56 12.26 3.25
C LEU A 313 -29.14 11.13 4.18
N THR A 314 -28.07 11.35 4.92
CA THR A 314 -27.64 10.44 5.98
C THR A 314 -27.23 11.23 7.21
N ALA A 315 -27.48 10.65 8.37
CA ALA A 315 -27.12 11.21 9.66
C ALA A 315 -26.59 10.11 10.57
N GLY A 316 -25.72 10.46 11.51
CA GLY A 316 -25.17 9.50 12.44
C GLY A 316 -24.57 10.13 13.67
N ILE A 317 -24.46 9.32 14.71
CA ILE A 317 -23.80 9.67 15.97
C ILE A 317 -22.56 8.78 16.07
N ASN A 318 -21.40 9.39 16.21
CA ASN A 318 -20.11 8.76 16.39
C ASN A 318 -19.68 8.88 17.86
N ILE A 319 -19.16 7.79 18.41
CA ILE A 319 -18.54 7.70 19.73
C ILE A 319 -17.07 7.40 19.52
N ASN A 320 -16.18 8.28 19.97
CA ASN A 320 -14.74 8.08 19.92
C ASN A 320 -14.31 7.06 20.98
N LEU A 321 -13.44 6.13 20.57
CA LEU A 321 -12.81 5.13 21.44
C LEU A 321 -11.52 5.65 22.08
#